data_AF-A0A2G1XJL2-F1
#
_entry.id   AF-A0A2G1XJL2-F1
#
_cell.length_a   1.000
_cell.length_b   1.000
_cell.length_c   1.000
_cell.angle_alpha   90.00
_cell.angle_beta   90.00
_cell.angle_gamma   90.00
#
_symmetry.space_group_name_H-M   'P 1'
#
loop_
_entity.id
_entity.type
_entity.pdbx_description
1 polymer ?
#
loop_
_entity_poly.entity_id
_entity_poly.type
_entity_poly.pdbx_seq_one_letter_code
_entity_poly.pdbx_strand_id
1 'polypeptide(L)'
;MVVLALAALAVAFTTAFAFGRLVTWLTRGLPRVAGVLLSVLVTFASAYAVVWLTWPSYLSVLFMLLWWAGSLSGNVAAWLRRPAGRHA
;
A
#
# COMPACT_ATOMS: atom_id res chain seq x y z
N MET A 1 16.79 -6.81 21.47
CA MET A 1 16.96 -6.10 20.17
C MET A 1 16.11 -6.68 19.05
N VAL A 2 16.06 -8.00 18.86
CA VAL A 2 15.25 -8.66 17.81
C VAL A 2 13.75 -8.33 17.87
N VAL A 3 13.15 -8.33 19.06
CA VAL A 3 11.71 -8.02 19.25
C VAL A 3 11.35 -6.60 18.79
N LEU A 4 12.21 -5.61 19.09
CA LEU A 4 12.01 -4.22 18.68
C LEU A 4 12.10 -4.06 17.15
N ALA A 5 13.03 -4.77 16.50
CA ALA A 5 13.16 -4.77 15.05
C ALA A 5 11.94 -5.40 14.36
N LEU A 6 11.43 -6.51 14.90
CA LEU A 6 10.21 -7.16 14.41
C LEU A 6 8.97 -6.27 14.59
N ALA A 7 8.85 -5.60 15.74
CA ALA A 7 7.77 -4.64 15.98
C ALA A 7 7.81 -3.47 14.98
N ALA A 8 8.99 -2.92 14.70
CA ALA A 8 9.15 -1.85 13.72
C ALA A 8 8.75 -2.30 12.29
N LEU A 9 9.14 -3.51 11.88
CA LEU A 9 8.75 -4.08 10.59
C LEU A 9 7.23 -4.32 10.51
N ALA A 10 6.62 -4.82 11.58
CA ALA A 10 5.17 -5.02 11.66
C ALA A 10 4.40 -3.68 11.59
N VAL A 11 4.90 -2.63 12.26
CA VAL A 11 4.33 -1.28 12.18
C VAL A 11 4.45 -0.72 10.77
N ALA A 12 5.61 -0.84 10.13
CA ALA A 12 5.79 -0.39 8.74
C ALA A 12 4.82 -1.10 7.79
N PHE A 13 4.69 -2.43 7.92
CA PHE A 13 3.78 -3.23 7.10
C PHE A 13 2.31 -2.86 7.32
N THR A 14 1.87 -2.73 8.57
CA THR A 14 0.48 -2.36 8.91
C THR A 14 0.14 -0.95 8.45
N THR A 15 1.09 -0.02 8.52
CA THR A 15 0.94 1.35 8.00
C THR A 15 0.79 1.33 6.48
N ALA A 16 1.63 0.57 5.77
CA ALA A 16 1.52 0.39 4.33
C ALA A 16 0.18 -0.24 3.93
N PHE A 17 -0.29 -1.24 4.68
CA PHE A 17 -1.59 -1.88 4.46
C PHE A 17 -2.76 -0.91 4.64
N ALA A 18 -2.73 -0.09 5.70
CA ALA A 18 -3.72 0.95 5.92
C ALA A 18 -3.71 1.99 4.78
N PHE A 19 -2.52 2.37 4.28
CA PHE A 19 -2.38 3.26 3.15
C PHE A 19 -3.02 2.70 1.87
N GLY A 20 -2.75 1.44 1.52
CA GLY A 20 -3.40 0.79 0.37
C GLY A 20 -4.94 0.81 0.48
N ARG A 21 -5.48 0.50 1.67
CA ARG A 21 -6.92 0.60 1.94
C ARG A 21 -7.46 2.04 1.86
N LEU A 22 -6.68 3.04 2.23
CA LEU A 22 -7.08 4.45 2.12
C LEU A 22 -7.16 4.88 0.66
N VAL A 23 -6.13 4.56 -0.13
CA VAL A 23 -6.09 4.86 -1.58
C VAL A 23 -7.29 4.25 -2.28
N THR A 24 -7.59 2.98 -1.96
CA THR A 24 -8.83 2.34 -2.39
C THR A 24 -10.06 3.18 -2.09
N TRP A 25 -10.16 3.63 -0.86
CA TRP A 25 -11.38 4.21 -0.32
C TRP A 25 -11.65 5.54 -1.03
N LEU A 26 -10.59 6.31 -1.27
CA LEU A 26 -10.59 7.52 -2.08
C LEU A 26 -10.98 7.25 -3.55
N THR A 27 -10.56 6.11 -4.13
CA THR A 27 -10.91 5.74 -5.50
C THR A 27 -12.25 5.00 -5.65
N ARG A 28 -13.13 4.99 -4.62
CA ARG A 28 -14.42 4.28 -4.67
C ARG A 28 -15.43 4.90 -5.63
N GLY A 29 -15.33 6.20 -5.88
CA GLY A 29 -16.21 6.90 -6.83
C GLY A 29 -15.82 6.71 -8.30
N LEU A 30 -14.67 6.09 -8.58
CA LEU A 30 -14.17 5.91 -9.94
C LEU A 30 -14.64 4.57 -10.54
N PRO A 31 -14.75 4.50 -11.88
CA PRO A 31 -14.98 3.23 -12.57
C PRO A 31 -13.89 2.23 -12.18
N ARG A 32 -14.29 0.96 -11.98
CA ARG A 32 -13.45 -0.09 -11.37
C ARG A 32 -12.03 -0.13 -11.93
N VAL A 33 -11.88 -0.13 -13.26
CA VAL A 33 -10.58 -0.21 -13.92
C VAL A 33 -9.71 1.01 -13.63
N ALA A 34 -10.26 2.22 -13.73
CA ALA A 34 -9.54 3.45 -13.40
C ALA A 34 -9.17 3.50 -11.91
N GLY A 35 -10.07 3.06 -11.03
CA GLY A 35 -9.81 2.98 -9.60
C GLY A 35 -8.66 2.03 -9.25
N VAL A 36 -8.58 0.86 -9.91
CA VAL A 36 -7.51 -0.13 -9.75
C VAL A 36 -6.18 0.40 -10.28
N LEU A 37 -6.17 0.98 -11.49
CA LEU A 37 -4.94 1.51 -12.08
C LEU A 37 -4.38 2.66 -11.26
N LEU A 38 -5.23 3.59 -10.81
CA LEU A 38 -4.81 4.73 -9.99
C LEU A 38 -4.25 4.27 -8.64
N SER A 39 -4.89 3.28 -8.01
CA SER A 39 -4.43 2.77 -6.72
C SER A 39 -3.11 2.02 -6.81
N VAL A 40 -2.88 1.27 -7.89
CA VAL A 40 -1.57 0.69 -8.20
C VAL A 40 -0.54 1.80 -8.43
N LEU A 41 -0.86 2.80 -9.26
CA LEU A 41 0.05 3.91 -9.56
C LEU A 41 0.48 4.66 -8.30
N VAL A 42 -0.47 5.01 -7.42
CA VAL A 42 -0.21 5.69 -6.14
C VAL A 42 0.61 4.81 -5.19
N THR A 43 0.39 3.50 -5.22
CA THR A 43 1.19 2.53 -4.45
C THR A 43 2.64 2.52 -4.91
N PHE A 44 2.89 2.50 -6.23
CA PHE A 44 4.24 2.58 -6.78
C PHE A 44 4.91 3.93 -6.48
N ALA A 45 4.19 5.04 -6.65
CA ALA A 45 4.72 6.38 -6.39
C ALA A 45 5.05 6.61 -4.90
N SER A 46 4.18 6.15 -3.99
CA SER A 46 4.43 6.28 -2.54
C SER A 46 5.62 5.45 -2.06
N ALA A 47 5.86 4.28 -2.66
CA ALA A 47 7.05 3.48 -2.34
C ALA A 47 8.36 4.20 -2.70
N TYR A 48 8.36 4.95 -3.80
CA TYR A 48 9.50 5.80 -4.17
C TYR A 48 9.76 6.88 -3.13
N ALA A 49 8.71 7.48 -2.55
CA ALA A 49 8.86 8.43 -1.44
C ALA A 49 9.46 7.77 -0.19
N VAL A 50 9.08 6.53 0.13
CA VAL A 50 9.67 5.77 1.24
C VAL A 50 11.16 5.50 1.01
N VAL A 51 11.56 5.14 -0.21
CA VAL A 51 12.98 4.99 -0.57
C VAL A 51 13.73 6.28 -0.36
N TRP A 52 13.19 7.41 -0.84
CA TRP A 52 13.81 8.71 -0.65
C TRP A 52 14.00 9.09 0.82
N LEU A 53 13.02 8.77 1.68
CA LEU A 53 13.09 9.02 3.12
C LEU A 53 14.10 8.14 3.87
N THR A 54 14.39 6.95 3.33
CA THR A 54 15.28 5.97 3.95
C THR A 54 16.68 5.95 3.35
N TRP A 55 16.86 6.60 2.19
CA TRP A 55 18.15 6.75 1.52
C TRP A 55 19.11 7.61 2.37
N PRO A 56 20.41 7.25 2.46
CA PRO A 56 21.13 6.20 1.72
C PRO A 56 21.23 4.84 2.43
N SER A 57 20.34 4.52 3.36
CA SER A 57 20.41 3.24 4.08
C SER A 57 20.25 2.03 3.16
N TYR A 58 21.04 0.97 3.38
CA TYR A 58 20.86 -0.32 2.70
C TYR A 58 19.47 -0.95 2.96
N LEU A 59 18.81 -0.54 4.05
CA LEU A 59 17.46 -0.98 4.38
C LEU A 59 16.37 -0.34 3.51
N SER A 60 16.69 0.69 2.71
CA SER A 60 15.71 1.41 1.88
C SER A 60 14.96 0.48 0.93
N VAL A 61 15.68 -0.47 0.31
CA VAL A 61 15.09 -1.47 -0.59
C VAL A 61 14.17 -2.42 0.18
N LEU A 62 14.57 -2.84 1.39
CA LEU A 62 13.74 -3.68 2.24
C LEU A 62 12.44 -2.97 2.63
N PHE A 63 12.53 -1.71 3.07
CA PHE A 63 11.36 -0.88 3.39
C PHE A 63 10.45 -0.65 2.19
N MET A 64 11.03 -0.45 1.00
CA MET A 64 10.28 -0.35 -0.26
C MET A 64 9.49 -1.62 -0.56
N LEU A 65 10.12 -2.80 -0.44
CA LEU A 65 9.47 -4.09 -0.66
C LEU A 65 8.36 -4.34 0.37
N LEU A 66 8.60 -4.04 1.65
CA LEU A 66 7.59 -4.12 2.71
C LEU A 66 6.43 -3.16 2.45
N TRP A 67 6.73 -1.94 1.99
CA TRP A 67 5.70 -0.96 1.66
C TRP A 67 4.83 -1.44 0.50
N TRP A 68 5.44 -1.94 -0.58
CA TRP A 68 4.70 -2.56 -1.69
C TRP A 68 3.85 -3.74 -1.24
N ALA A 69 4.42 -4.68 -0.49
CA ALA A 69 3.70 -5.85 -0.02
C ALA A 69 2.47 -5.45 0.82
N GLY A 70 2.67 -4.58 1.82
CA GLY A 70 1.58 -4.14 2.69
C GLY A 70 0.49 -3.38 1.92
N SER A 71 0.87 -2.38 1.15
CA SER A 71 -0.09 -1.54 0.41
C SER A 71 -0.83 -2.30 -0.69
N LEU A 72 -0.16 -3.17 -1.45
CA LEU A 72 -0.82 -4.05 -2.43
C LEU A 72 -1.80 -5.01 -1.74
N SER A 73 -1.41 -5.65 -0.63
CA SER A 73 -2.33 -6.48 0.14
C SER A 73 -3.54 -5.68 0.63
N GLY A 74 -3.35 -4.42 1.04
CA GLY A 74 -4.43 -3.52 1.46
C GLY A 74 -5.40 -3.19 0.33
N ASN A 75 -4.87 -2.88 -0.87
CA ASN A 75 -5.65 -2.68 -2.09
C ASN A 75 -6.44 -3.94 -2.45
N VAL A 76 -5.78 -5.10 -2.52
CA VAL A 76 -6.41 -6.39 -2.87
C VAL A 76 -7.52 -6.75 -1.88
N ALA A 77 -7.25 -6.65 -0.56
CA ALA A 77 -8.23 -6.92 0.48
C ALA A 77 -9.47 -6.04 0.33
N ALA A 78 -9.30 -4.80 -0.12
CA ALA A 78 -10.40 -3.90 -0.35
C ALA A 78 -11.09 -4.10 -1.72
N TRP A 79 -10.43 -4.69 -2.73
CA TRP A 79 -11.06 -5.03 -4.02
C TRP A 79 -12.00 -6.22 -3.83
N LEU A 80 -11.52 -7.23 -3.10
CA LEU A 80 -12.32 -8.40 -2.74
C LEU A 80 -13.59 -8.03 -1.95
N ARG A 81 -13.54 -6.94 -1.19
CA ARG A 81 -14.69 -6.42 -0.44
C ARG A 81 -15.55 -5.42 -1.21
N ARG A 82 -15.19 -5.02 -2.44
CA ARG A 82 -16.05 -4.15 -3.26
C ARG A 82 -17.13 -5.02 -3.94
N PRO A 83 -18.42 -4.85 -3.60
CA PRO A 83 -19.50 -5.63 -4.22
C PRO A 83 -19.46 -5.47 -5.75
N ALA A 84 -19.61 -6.58 -6.45
CA ALA A 84 -19.80 -6.61 -7.90
C ALA A 84 -21.19 -6.08 -8.24
N GLY A 85 -21.28 -4.77 -8.50
CA GLY A 85 -22.49 -4.19 -9.05
C GLY A 85 -22.76 -2.79 -8.55
N ARG A 86 -22.57 -1.84 -9.45
CA ARG A 86 -23.50 -0.73 -9.74
C ARG A 86 -23.18 -0.26 -11.15
N HIS A 87 -23.49 -1.13 -12.12
CA HIS A 87 -24.02 -0.66 -13.39
C HIS A 87 -25.54 -0.70 -13.19
N ALA A 88 -26.07 0.37 -12.59
CA ALA A 88 -27.47 0.74 -12.67
C ALA A 88 -27.54 1.94 -13.59
#